data_AF-A3DN89-F1
#
_entry.id   AF-A3DN89-F1
#
_cell.length_a   1.000
_cell.length_b   1.000
_cell.length_c   1.000
_cell.angle_alpha   90.00
_cell.angle_beta   90.00
_cell.angle_gamma   90.00
#
_symmetry.space_group_name_H-M   'P 1'
#
loop_
_entity.id
_entity.type
_entity.pdbx_description
1 polymer ?
#
loop_
_entity_poly.entity_id
_entity_poly.type
_entity_poly.pdbx_seq_one_letter_code
_entity_poly.pdbx_strand_id
1 'polypeptide(L)'
;MTIYWERCDFCGRYEPVKQCTLYPDLMVCIHCCLSCPKRKICPKPVWFIEFKIKTITKPGKIAKEADKTKVFQELLSKLGS
;
A
#
# COMPACT_ATOMS: atom_id res chain seq x y z
N MET A 1 -8.29 -1.02 25.04
CA MET A 1 -7.73 -2.17 24.30
C MET A 1 -6.40 -2.52 24.93
N THR A 2 -6.32 -3.64 25.64
CA THR A 2 -5.07 -4.20 26.16
C THR A 2 -4.42 -4.98 25.02
N ILE A 3 -3.28 -4.52 24.54
CA ILE A 3 -2.47 -5.28 23.58
C ILE A 3 -1.60 -6.21 24.43
N TYR A 4 -1.91 -7.51 24.42
CA TYR A 4 -1.04 -8.50 25.06
C TYR A 4 0.13 -8.77 24.12
N TRP A 5 1.33 -8.45 24.59
CA TRP A 5 2.56 -8.77 23.90
C TRP A 5 2.90 -10.21 24.26
N GLU A 6 2.81 -11.09 23.27
CA GLU A 6 3.09 -12.51 23.44
C GLU A 6 4.29 -12.90 22.57
N ARG A 7 4.90 -14.03 22.90
CA ARG A 7 6.06 -14.53 22.18
C ARG A 7 5.60 -15.19 20.88
N CYS A 8 6.16 -14.78 19.76
CA CYS A 8 5.96 -15.46 18.47
C CYS A 8 6.68 -16.81 18.45
N ASP A 9 5.99 -17.88 18.04
CA ASP A 9 6.55 -19.24 18.02
C ASP A 9 7.63 -19.44 16.95
N PHE A 10 7.68 -18.58 15.93
CA PHE A 10 8.67 -18.67 14.85
C PHE A 10 9.96 -17.88 15.11
N CYS A 11 9.84 -16.63 15.59
CA CYS A 11 10.99 -15.74 15.75
C CYS A 11 11.34 -15.43 17.21
N GLY A 12 10.50 -15.84 18.17
CA GLY A 12 10.72 -15.64 19.59
C GLY A 12 10.60 -14.19 20.08
N ARG A 13 10.23 -13.24 19.21
CA ARG A 13 10.04 -11.83 19.59
C ARG A 13 8.71 -11.65 20.31
N TYR A 14 8.70 -10.75 21.29
CA TYR A 14 7.48 -10.31 21.96
C TYR A 14 6.83 -9.21 21.14
N GLU A 15 5.71 -9.52 20.51
CA GLU A 15 4.97 -8.63 19.64
C GLU A 15 3.47 -9.02 19.71
N PRO A 16 2.56 -8.22 19.11
CA PRO A 16 1.22 -8.70 18.86
C PRO A 16 1.27 -9.93 17.96
N VAL A 17 0.88 -11.07 18.50
CA VAL A 17 0.74 -12.33 17.76
C VAL A 17 -0.72 -12.67 17.58
N LYS A 18 -0.99 -13.54 16.60
CA LYS A 18 -2.32 -14.09 16.36
C LYS A 18 -2.18 -15.56 15.94
N GLN A 19 -3.20 -16.35 16.20
CA GLN A 19 -3.23 -17.77 15.86
C GLN A 19 -3.20 -17.98 14.34
N CYS A 20 -2.29 -18.84 13.86
CA CYS A 20 -2.15 -19.17 12.45
C CYS A 20 -3.36 -19.99 11.94
N THR A 21 -3.88 -19.64 10.77
CA THR A 21 -5.02 -20.35 10.16
C THR A 21 -4.68 -21.71 9.58
N LEU A 22 -3.42 -21.92 9.17
CA LEU A 22 -2.95 -23.21 8.67
C LEU A 22 -2.56 -24.17 9.80
N TYR A 23 -2.07 -23.62 10.92
CA TYR A 23 -1.54 -24.37 12.05
C TYR A 23 -2.10 -23.77 13.34
N PRO A 24 -3.23 -24.29 13.83
CA PRO A 24 -3.94 -23.73 14.99
C PRO A 24 -3.08 -23.67 16.27
N ASP A 25 -2.08 -24.54 16.38
CA ASP A 25 -1.21 -24.59 17.57
C ASP A 25 -0.12 -23.51 17.58
N LEU A 26 -0.02 -22.69 16.53
CA LEU A 26 1.05 -21.70 16.37
C LEU A 26 0.53 -20.26 16.44
N MET A 27 1.14 -19.47 17.30
CA MET A 27 0.97 -18.02 17.42
C MET A 27 2.06 -17.30 16.63
N VAL A 28 1.64 -16.50 15.65
CA VAL A 28 2.54 -15.85 14.69
C VAL A 28 2.43 -14.34 14.71
N CYS A 29 3.57 -13.67 14.71
CA CYS A 29 3.63 -12.21 14.53
C CYS A 29 3.40 -11.82 13.07
N ILE A 30 3.18 -10.52 12.85
CA ILE A 30 2.97 -9.96 11.52
C ILE A 30 4.12 -10.28 10.56
N HIS A 31 5.37 -10.15 11.02
CA HIS A 31 6.55 -10.38 10.19
C HIS A 31 6.62 -11.82 9.68
N CYS A 32 6.50 -12.80 10.59
CA CYS A 32 6.54 -14.22 10.24
C CYS A 32 5.35 -14.65 9.37
N CYS A 33 4.16 -14.08 9.61
CA CYS A 33 3.00 -14.37 8.78
C CYS A 33 3.14 -13.81 7.36
N LEU A 34 3.71 -12.61 7.20
CA LEU A 34 3.91 -11.98 5.88
C LEU A 34 4.99 -12.67 5.06
N SER A 35 6.07 -13.15 5.70
CA SER A 35 7.19 -13.84 5.06
C SER A 35 7.01 -15.35 4.91
N CYS A 36 5.88 -15.91 5.38
CA CYS A 36 5.64 -17.34 5.34
C CYS A 36 5.65 -17.89 3.89
N PRO A 37 6.44 -18.94 3.57
CA PRO A 37 6.51 -19.49 2.22
C PRO A 37 5.20 -20.17 1.78
N LYS A 38 4.43 -20.69 2.74
CA LYS A 38 3.11 -21.32 2.50
C LYS A 38 1.97 -20.30 2.38
N ARG A 39 2.27 -19.00 2.46
CA ARG A 39 1.26 -17.93 2.42
C ARG A 39 0.43 -17.94 1.13
N LYS A 40 1.00 -18.36 0.00
CA LYS A 40 0.27 -18.50 -1.28
C LYS A 40 -0.87 -19.52 -1.24
N ILE A 41 -0.77 -20.52 -0.36
CA ILE A 41 -1.75 -21.60 -0.19
C ILE A 41 -2.64 -21.34 1.04
N CYS A 42 -2.34 -20.28 1.80
CA CYS A 42 -3.10 -19.94 3.01
C CYS A 42 -4.47 -19.37 2.61
N PRO A 43 -5.60 -20.01 2.99
CA PRO A 43 -6.93 -19.59 2.56
C PRO A 43 -7.31 -18.22 3.14
N LYS A 44 -6.86 -17.93 4.36
CA LYS A 44 -7.13 -16.69 5.07
C LYS A 44 -5.92 -16.29 5.93
N PRO A 45 -5.00 -15.47 5.42
CA PRO A 45 -3.87 -15.02 6.23
C PRO A 45 -4.36 -14.11 7.36
N VAL A 46 -3.86 -14.39 8.55
CA VAL A 46 -4.25 -13.72 9.81
C VAL A 46 -3.77 -12.27 9.85
N TRP A 47 -2.61 -12.04 9.24
CA TRP A 47 -2.03 -10.72 9.03
C TRP A 47 -2.11 -10.35 7.55
N PHE A 48 -2.83 -9.26 7.28
CA PHE A 48 -2.97 -8.65 5.96
C PHE A 48 -2.61 -7.17 6.07
N ILE A 49 -1.96 -6.64 5.03
CA ILE A 49 -1.69 -5.21 4.91
C ILE A 49 -2.63 -4.68 3.83
N GLU A 50 -3.66 -3.95 4.26
CA GLU A 50 -4.51 -3.20 3.34
C GLU A 50 -3.76 -1.94 2.87
N PHE A 51 -3.17 -2.00 1.69
CA PHE A 51 -2.70 -0.79 1.02
C PHE A 51 -3.91 -0.09 0.39
N LYS A 52 -4.40 0.97 1.03
CA LYS A 52 -5.33 1.90 0.38
C LYS A 52 -4.56 2.68 -0.68
N ILE A 53 -4.46 2.11 -1.88
CA ILE A 53 -3.96 2.83 -3.05
C ILE A 53 -4.99 3.92 -3.32
N LYS A 54 -4.70 5.15 -2.89
CA LYS A 54 -5.42 6.32 -3.40
C LYS A 54 -5.10 6.35 -4.89
N THR A 55 -6.02 5.88 -5.72
CA THR A 55 -5.95 6.12 -7.16
C THR A 55 -5.88 7.62 -7.33
N ILE A 56 -4.69 8.13 -7.62
CA ILE A 56 -4.52 9.49 -8.11
C ILE A 56 -5.12 9.44 -9.52
N THR A 57 -6.44 9.56 -9.62
CA THR A 57 -7.13 9.91 -10.85
C THR A 57 -6.54 11.25 -11.25
N LYS A 58 -5.53 11.26 -12.13
CA LYS A 58 -4.99 12.49 -12.71
C LYS A 58 -6.14 13.12 -13.52
N PRO A 59 -6.78 14.21 -13.08
CA PRO A 59 -7.77 14.86 -13.90
C PRO A 59 -7.01 15.75 -14.91
N GLY A 60 -7.22 15.51 -16.21
CA GLY A 60 -6.97 16.52 -17.25
C GLY A 60 -5.52 16.88 -17.55
N LYS A 61 -4.82 16.04 -18.30
CA LYS A 61 -3.63 16.49 -19.06
C LYS A 61 -3.98 17.04 -20.46
N ILE A 62 -5.20 16.84 -20.95
CA ILE A 62 -5.55 17.16 -22.35
C ILE A 62 -5.97 18.64 -22.53
N ALA A 63 -6.56 19.28 -21.51
CA ALA A 63 -7.05 20.67 -21.65
C ALA A 63 -5.96 21.75 -21.50
N LYS A 64 -4.83 21.47 -20.84
CA LYS A 64 -3.80 22.48 -20.54
C LYS A 64 -2.77 22.71 -21.66
N GLU A 65 -2.67 21.79 -22.64
CA GLU A 65 -1.73 21.97 -23.76
C GLU A 65 -2.30 22.88 -24.84
N ALA A 66 -3.59 22.77 -25.16
CA ALA A 66 -4.25 23.60 -26.18
C ALA A 66 -4.34 25.09 -25.80
N ASP A 67 -4.38 25.40 -24.50
CA ASP A 67 -4.47 26.77 -23.99
C ASP A 67 -3.12 27.49 -24.04
N LYS A 68 -2.03 26.79 -23.67
CA LYS A 68 -0.67 27.34 -23.66
C LYS A 68 -0.19 27.76 -25.05
N THR A 69 -0.54 27.02 -26.09
CA THR A 69 -0.17 27.36 -27.47
C THR A 69 -0.82 28.65 -27.95
N LYS A 70 -2.08 28.92 -27.53
CA LYS A 70 -2.79 30.14 -27.92
C LYS A 70 -2.25 31.37 -27.21
N VAL A 71 -2.00 31.25 -25.91
CA VAL A 71 -1.40 32.33 -25.10
C VAL A 71 0.01 32.69 -25.59
N PHE A 72 0.82 31.69 -25.99
CA PHE A 72 2.15 31.96 -26.57
C PHE A 72 2.08 32.71 -27.90
N GLN A 73 1.08 32.41 -28.73
CA GLN A 73 0.92 33.04 -30.04
C GLN A 73 0.49 34.51 -29.91
N GLU A 74 -0.35 34.84 -28.93
CA GLU A 74 -0.74 36.22 -28.62
C GLU A 74 0.40 37.08 -28.04
N LEU A 75 1.33 36.46 -27.30
CA LEU A 75 2.50 37.17 -26.77
C LEU A 75 3.50 37.51 -27.88
N LEU A 76 3.71 36.59 -28.83
CA LEU A 76 4.63 36.81 -29.96
C LEU A 76 4.13 37.88 -30.92
N SER A 77 2.82 37.96 -31.15
CA SER A 77 2.25 38.98 -32.03
C SER A 77 2.31 40.40 -31.46
N LYS A 78 2.39 40.57 -30.14
CA LYS A 78 2.58 41.88 -29.49
C LYS A 78 4.03 42.34 -29.40
N LEU A 79 4.99 41.44 -29.56
CA LEU A 79 6.43 41.74 -29.50
C LEU A 79 7.05 42.02 -30.88
N GLY A 80 6.30 41.76 -31.96
CA GLY A 80 6.76 41.92 -33.35
C GLY A 80 6.34 43.22 -34.04
N SER A 81 5.88 44.22 -33.28
CA SER A 81 5.49 45.56 -33.77
C SER A 81 6.14 46.65 -32.95
#